data_AF-A0A662DWQ0-F1
#
_entry.id   AF-A0A662DWQ0-F1
#
_cell.length_a   1.000
_cell.length_b   1.000
_cell.length_c   1.000
_cell.angle_alpha   90.00
_cell.angle_beta   90.00
_cell.angle_gamma   90.00
#
_symmetry.space_group_name_H-M   'P 1'
#
loop_
_entity.id
_entity.type
_entity.pdbx_description
1 polymer ?
#
loop_
_entity_poly.entity_id
_entity_poly.type
_entity_poly.pdbx_seq_one_letter_code
_entity_poly.pdbx_strand_id
1 'polypeptide(L)'
;MPIVNNWKLVVMERYVKFDGRAGRAEYWWFTLANIIIAAILFGLGNASNIFFILYVIYALALILPSIAVGIRRLHDTNKTGWLMLVPLIPLVGWIILLVFMIQNGDEGANQYGAGPEPAA
;
A
#
# COMPACT_ATOMS: atom_id res chain seq x y z
N MET A 1 -3.90 -9.63 -15.04
CA MET A 1 -3.50 -8.20 -15.17
C MET A 1 -2.74 -7.80 -13.92
N PRO A 2 -1.58 -7.11 -14.01
CA PRO A 2 -0.75 -6.78 -12.86
C PRO A 2 -1.50 -6.09 -11.73
N ILE A 3 -2.44 -5.20 -12.06
CA ILE A 3 -3.28 -4.49 -11.10
C ILE A 3 -4.14 -5.44 -10.25
N VAL A 4 -4.81 -6.42 -10.87
CA VAL A 4 -5.69 -7.37 -10.18
C VAL A 4 -4.89 -8.35 -9.33
N ASN A 5 -3.77 -8.85 -9.84
CA ASN A 5 -2.95 -9.84 -9.13
C ASN A 5 -2.35 -9.23 -7.85
N ASN A 6 -1.77 -8.03 -7.93
CA ASN A 6 -1.21 -7.36 -6.74
C ASN A 6 -2.28 -6.93 -5.75
N TRP A 7 -3.46 -6.51 -6.22
CA TRP A 7 -4.58 -6.21 -5.33
C TRP A 7 -5.03 -7.45 -4.55
N LYS A 8 -5.19 -8.59 -5.23
CA LYS A 8 -5.53 -9.88 -4.58
C LYS A 8 -4.46 -10.32 -3.60
N LEU A 9 -3.19 -10.26 -3.99
CA LEU A 9 -2.06 -10.61 -3.12
C LEU A 9 -2.11 -9.82 -1.81
N VAL A 10 -2.27 -8.51 -1.88
CA VAL A 10 -2.27 -7.66 -0.68
C VAL A 10 -3.54 -7.87 0.16
N VAL A 11 -4.72 -7.94 -0.46
CA VAL A 11 -6.00 -7.97 0.27
C VAL A 11 -6.38 -9.38 0.76
N MET A 12 -6.06 -10.43 -0.01
CA MET A 12 -6.49 -11.80 0.29
C MET A 12 -5.40 -12.61 0.99
N GLU A 13 -4.13 -12.38 0.65
CA GLU A 13 -3.02 -13.22 1.16
C GLU A 13 -2.16 -12.50 2.21
N ARG A 14 -1.99 -11.18 2.07
CA ARG A 14 -1.06 -10.38 2.90
C ARG A 14 -1.74 -9.23 3.66
N TYR A 15 -3.00 -9.42 4.04
CA TYR A 15 -3.86 -8.37 4.61
C TYR A 15 -3.28 -7.71 5.87
N VAL A 16 -2.71 -8.49 6.79
CA VAL A 16 -2.04 -8.01 8.02
C VAL A 16 -0.62 -8.58 8.13
N LYS A 17 0.05 -8.76 6.99
CA LYS A 17 1.45 -9.23 6.97
C LYS A 17 2.39 -8.03 6.99
N PHE A 18 2.97 -7.74 8.15
CA PHE A 18 3.88 -6.62 8.38
C PHE A 18 5.37 -6.98 8.16
N ASP A 19 5.69 -8.26 8.22
CA ASP A 19 7.03 -8.80 7.99
C ASP A 19 7.33 -9.01 6.50
N GLY A 20 8.62 -9.10 6.19
CA GLY A 20 9.11 -9.28 4.82
C GLY A 20 9.18 -7.98 4.02
N ARG A 21 9.24 -8.14 2.70
CA ARG A 21 9.52 -7.06 1.73
C ARG A 21 8.45 -7.01 0.65
N ALA A 22 8.07 -5.79 0.27
CA ALA A 22 7.17 -5.52 -0.85
C ALA A 22 7.93 -4.71 -1.90
N GLY A 23 7.98 -5.24 -3.13
CA GLY A 23 8.61 -4.55 -4.24
C GLY A 23 7.78 -3.35 -4.72
N ARG A 24 8.35 -2.55 -5.63
CA ARG A 24 7.65 -1.39 -6.23
C ARG A 24 6.35 -1.78 -6.93
N ALA A 25 6.36 -2.88 -7.68
CA ALA A 25 5.18 -3.34 -8.40
C ALA A 25 4.03 -3.68 -7.44
N GLU A 26 4.31 -4.42 -6.36
CA GLU A 26 3.30 -4.77 -5.36
C GLU A 26 2.65 -3.53 -4.74
N TYR A 27 3.47 -2.56 -4.30
CA TYR A 27 2.97 -1.33 -3.70
C TYR A 27 2.19 -0.47 -4.69
N TRP A 28 2.76 -0.17 -5.87
CA TRP A 28 2.15 0.80 -6.80
C TRP A 28 0.93 0.25 -7.53
N TRP A 29 0.89 -1.04 -7.87
CA TRP A 29 -0.31 -1.63 -8.46
C TRP A 29 -1.46 -1.73 -7.45
N PHE A 30 -1.17 -2.07 -6.19
CA PHE A 30 -2.16 -2.04 -5.12
C PHE A 30 -2.70 -0.61 -4.90
N THR A 31 -1.80 0.37 -4.77
CA THR A 31 -2.19 1.78 -4.61
C THR A 31 -3.03 2.27 -5.78
N LEU A 32 -2.64 1.97 -7.02
CA LEU A 32 -3.40 2.36 -8.20
C LEU A 32 -4.80 1.72 -8.22
N ALA A 33 -4.92 0.43 -7.90
CA ALA A 33 -6.22 -0.24 -7.81
C ALA A 33 -7.13 0.46 -6.81
N ASN A 34 -6.61 0.81 -5.63
CA ASN A 34 -7.39 1.48 -4.59
C ASN A 34 -7.77 2.91 -4.98
N ILE A 35 -6.90 3.65 -5.67
CA ILE A 35 -7.22 4.99 -6.21
C ILE A 35 -8.40 4.90 -7.18
N ILE A 36 -8.37 3.92 -8.11
CA ILE A 36 -9.45 3.74 -9.10
C ILE A 36 -10.77 3.38 -8.40
N ILE A 37 -10.76 2.39 -7.50
CA ILE A 37 -11.97 1.93 -6.80
C ILE A 37 -12.52 3.07 -5.91
N ALA A 38 -11.65 3.78 -5.18
CA ALA A 38 -12.05 4.91 -4.35
C ALA A 38 -12.66 6.05 -5.18
N ALA A 39 -12.08 6.40 -6.33
CA ALA A 39 -12.61 7.44 -7.21
C ALA A 39 -13.99 7.07 -7.76
N ILE A 40 -14.20 5.82 -8.16
CA ILE A 40 -15.51 5.33 -8.63
C ILE A 40 -16.54 5.38 -7.49
N LEU A 41 -16.21 4.85 -6.31
CA LEU A 41 -17.12 4.83 -5.16
C LEU A 41 -17.45 6.24 -4.67
N PHE A 42 -16.48 7.15 -4.67
CA PHE A 42 -16.69 8.54 -4.31
C PHE A 42 -17.62 9.24 -5.31
N GLY A 43 -17.38 9.08 -6.62
CA GLY A 43 -18.25 9.63 -7.66
C GLY A 43 -19.70 9.14 -7.54
N LEU A 44 -19.89 7.83 -7.36
CA LEU A 44 -21.22 7.24 -7.14
C LEU A 44 -21.84 7.66 -5.79
N GLY A 45 -21.02 7.89 -4.77
CA GLY A 45 -21.45 8.38 -3.45
C GLY A 45 -22.09 9.76 -3.49
N ASN A 46 -21.71 10.60 -4.45
CA ASN A 46 -22.38 11.90 -4.67
C ASN A 46 -23.80 11.75 -5.23
N ALA A 47 -24.14 10.59 -5.81
CA ALA A 47 -25.47 10.31 -6.35
C ALA A 47 -26.36 9.50 -5.39
N SER A 48 -25.79 8.77 -4.42
CA SER A 48 -26.54 7.97 -3.45
C SER A 48 -25.78 7.67 -2.17
N ASN A 49 -26.49 7.78 -1.04
CA ASN A 49 -25.98 7.48 0.29
C ASN A 49 -25.49 6.02 0.43
N ILE A 50 -26.07 5.07 -0.33
CA ILE A 50 -25.63 3.67 -0.29
C ILE A 50 -24.18 3.57 -0.79
N PHE A 51 -23.85 4.24 -1.90
CA PHE A 51 -22.48 4.24 -2.42
C PHE A 51 -21.51 5.00 -1.52
N PHE A 52 -21.97 6.06 -0.84
CA PHE A 52 -21.16 6.74 0.17
C PHE A 52 -20.83 5.83 1.36
N ILE A 53 -21.80 5.06 1.86
CA ILE A 53 -21.57 4.08 2.92
C ILE A 53 -20.57 3.01 2.45
N LEU A 54 -20.72 2.49 1.23
CA LEU A 54 -19.77 1.54 0.64
C LEU A 54 -18.36 2.11 0.52
N TYR A 55 -18.22 3.37 0.12
CA TYR A 55 -16.94 4.08 0.10
C TYR A 55 -16.28 4.09 1.48
N VAL A 56 -17.04 4.43 2.53
CA VAL A 56 -16.53 4.47 3.91
C VAL A 56 -16.11 3.08 4.39
N ILE A 57 -16.93 2.05 4.16
CA ILE A 57 -16.60 0.66 4.55
C ILE A 57 -15.33 0.20 3.84
N TYR A 58 -15.23 0.46 2.53
CA TYR A 58 -14.06 0.12 1.74
C TYR A 58 -12.79 0.83 2.24
N ALA A 59 -12.89 2.14 2.54
CA ALA A 59 -11.78 2.91 3.09
C ALA A 59 -11.30 2.35 4.43
N LEU A 60 -12.22 1.98 5.33
CA LEU A 60 -11.89 1.38 6.63
C LEU A 60 -11.23 0.01 6.49
N ALA A 61 -11.77 -0.85 5.62
CA ALA A 61 -11.21 -2.18 5.36
C ALA A 61 -9.78 -2.09 4.80
N LEU A 62 -9.45 -1.04 4.04
CA LEU A 62 -8.12 -0.91 3.46
C LEU A 62 -7.06 -0.25 4.35
N ILE A 63 -7.41 0.22 5.55
CA ILE A 63 -6.44 0.84 6.46
C ILE A 63 -5.30 -0.14 6.78
N LEU A 64 -5.65 -1.34 7.25
CA LEU A 64 -4.68 -2.36 7.67
C LEU A 64 -3.77 -2.83 6.52
N PRO A 65 -4.29 -3.27 5.36
CA PRO A 65 -3.44 -3.72 4.26
C PRO A 65 -2.59 -2.57 3.68
N SER A 66 -3.08 -1.33 3.68
CA SER A 66 -2.30 -0.17 3.22
C SER A 66 -1.11 0.12 4.13
N ILE A 67 -1.29 0.00 5.45
CA ILE A 67 -0.19 0.12 6.41
C ILE A 67 0.78 -1.06 6.24
N ALA A 68 0.26 -2.29 6.13
CA ALA A 68 1.06 -3.49 6.00
C ALA A 68 1.96 -3.48 4.76
N VAL A 69 1.42 -3.18 3.58
CA VAL A 69 2.21 -3.07 2.35
C VAL A 69 3.18 -1.89 2.39
N GLY A 70 2.80 -0.77 3.03
CA GLY A 70 3.69 0.39 3.22
C GLY A 70 4.90 0.07 4.09
N ILE A 71 4.70 -0.65 5.20
CA ILE A 71 5.79 -1.13 6.07
C ILE A 71 6.73 -2.07 5.31
N ARG A 72 6.18 -3.08 4.61
CA ARG A 72 6.98 -4.00 3.79
C ARG A 72 7.71 -3.29 2.66
N ARG A 73 7.16 -2.19 2.15
CA ARG A 73 7.83 -1.37 1.13
C ARG A 73 8.99 -0.57 1.71
N LEU A 74 8.87 -0.05 2.93
CA LEU A 74 10.00 0.58 3.65
C LEU A 74 11.10 -0.43 3.94
N HIS A 75 10.72 -1.64 4.38
CA HIS A 75 11.64 -2.76 4.58
C HIS A 75 12.42 -3.12 3.32
N ASP A 76 11.82 -2.98 2.14
CA ASP A 76 12.50 -3.23 0.87
C ASP A 76 13.69 -2.29 0.63
N THR A 77 13.71 -1.10 1.24
CA THR A 77 14.84 -0.14 1.21
C THR A 77 15.60 -0.09 2.55
N ASN A 78 15.49 -1.17 3.34
CA ASN A 78 16.13 -1.36 4.63
C ASN A 78 15.82 -0.28 5.68
N LYS A 79 14.63 0.31 5.59
CA LYS A 79 14.11 1.32 6.52
C LYS A 79 13.09 0.71 7.48
N THR A 80 12.95 1.31 8.66
CA THR A 80 12.01 0.85 9.68
C THR A 80 10.56 1.18 9.29
N GLY A 81 9.62 0.29 9.62
CA GLY A 81 8.19 0.51 9.40
C GLY A 81 7.62 1.74 10.11
N TRP A 82 8.26 2.20 11.19
CA TRP A 82 7.88 3.42 11.92
C TRP A 82 7.88 4.68 11.06
N LEU A 83 8.61 4.68 9.93
CA LEU A 83 8.58 5.82 9.00
C LEU A 83 7.21 6.00 8.33
N MET A 84 6.28 5.03 8.42
CA MET A 84 4.88 5.22 8.05
C MET A 84 4.17 6.32 8.86
N LEU A 85 4.73 6.75 10.00
CA LEU A 85 4.20 7.85 10.81
C LEU A 85 4.73 9.23 10.39
N VAL A 86 5.75 9.29 9.52
CA VAL A 86 6.31 10.57 9.02
C VAL A 86 5.26 11.49 8.38
N PRO A 87 4.23 11.00 7.65
CA PRO A 87 3.13 11.83 7.15
C PRO A 87 2.32 12.60 8.21
N LEU A 88 2.49 12.30 9.51
CA LEU A 88 1.93 13.13 10.59
C LEU A 88 2.54 14.53 10.63
N ILE A 89 3.71 14.72 10.01
CA ILE A 89 4.28 16.04 9.74
C ILE A 89 3.63 16.57 8.44
N PRO A 90 2.81 17.64 8.51
CA PRO A 90 2.08 18.14 7.35
C PRO A 90 3.03 18.55 6.22
N LEU A 91 2.59 18.30 4.97
CA LEU A 91 3.31 18.62 3.73
C LEU A 91 4.65 17.88 3.56
N VAL A 92 5.65 18.18 4.39
CA VAL A 92 7.01 17.65 4.27
C VAL A 92 7.05 16.15 4.52
N GLY A 93 6.30 15.65 5.51
CA GLY A 93 6.27 14.23 5.84
C GLY A 93 5.74 13.36 4.70
N TRP A 94 4.72 13.85 3.98
CA TRP A 94 4.16 13.17 2.82
C TRP A 94 5.16 13.08 1.68
N ILE A 95 5.90 14.15 1.41
CA ILE A 95 6.95 14.18 0.37
C ILE A 95 8.06 13.18 0.70
N ILE A 96 8.54 13.17 1.95
CA ILE A 96 9.58 12.23 2.40
C ILE A 96 9.13 10.78 2.21
N LEU A 97 7.91 10.44 2.64
CA LEU A 97 7.41 9.08 2.50
C LEU A 97 7.26 8.70 1.02
N LEU A 98 6.74 9.60 0.18
CA LEU A 98 6.61 9.36 -1.26
C LEU A 98 7.98 9.08 -1.92
N VAL A 99 9.02 9.83 -1.55
CA VAL A 99 10.39 9.57 -2.02
C VAL A 99 10.82 8.15 -1.63
N PHE A 100 10.57 7.70 -0.41
CA PHE A 100 10.87 6.32 0.01
C PHE A 100 10.07 5.28 -0.78
N MET A 101 8.81 5.55 -1.10
CA MET A 101 7.96 4.61 -1.85
C MET A 101 8.38 4.43 -3.31
N ILE A 102 9.13 5.38 -3.90
CA ILE A 102 9.60 5.33 -5.30
C ILE A 102 11.03 4.74 -5.44
N GLN A 103 11.86 4.82 -4.39
CA GLN A 103 13.25 4.35 -4.39
C GLN A 103 13.41 2.90 -4.87
N ASN A 104 14.54 2.54 -5.49
CA ASN A 104 14.84 1.13 -5.73
C ASN A 104 14.99 0.40 -4.40
N GLY A 105 14.49 -0.84 -4.33
CA GLY A 105 14.76 -1.73 -3.20
C GLY A 105 16.23 -2.17 -3.20
N ASP A 106 16.69 -2.61 -2.03
CA ASP A 106 18.05 -3.13 -1.87
C ASP A 106 18.27 -4.39 -2.72
N GLU A 107 19.44 -4.46 -3.37
CA GLU A 107 19.86 -5.64 -4.10
C GLU A 107 20.26 -6.76 -3.11
N GLY A 108 19.72 -7.96 -3.32
CA GLY A 108 19.98 -9.10 -2.44
C GLY A 108 19.29 -9.00 -1.07
N ALA A 109 19.81 -9.75 -0.09
CA ALA A 109 19.23 -9.83 1.23
C ALA A 109 19.50 -8.58 2.08
N ASN A 110 18.48 -8.10 2.80
CA ASN A 110 18.63 -7.08 3.84
C ASN A 110 18.10 -7.62 5.18
N GLN A 111 18.05 -6.78 6.22
CA GLN A 111 17.63 -7.19 7.56
C GLN A 111 16.18 -7.74 7.62
N TYR A 112 15.39 -7.53 6.57
CA TYR A 112 14.00 -7.94 6.45
C TYR A 112 13.78 -9.11 5.48
N GLY A 113 14.86 -9.68 4.91
CA GLY A 113 14.81 -10.90 4.08
C GLY A 113 15.49 -10.80 2.71
N ALA A 114 15.50 -11.92 1.99
CA ALA A 114 16.25 -12.11 0.75
C ALA A 114 15.80 -11.26 -0.44
N GLY A 115 14.55 -10.81 -0.47
CA GLY A 115 13.98 -10.01 -1.56
C GLY A 115 12.45 -10.02 -1.53
N PRO A 116 11.77 -9.20 -2.36
CA PRO A 116 10.33 -9.28 -2.53
C PRO A 116 9.93 -10.65 -3.10
N GLU A 117 9.07 -11.37 -2.41
CA GLU A 117 8.44 -12.58 -2.94
C GLU A 117 7.59 -12.21 -4.17
N PRO A 118 7.79 -12.85 -5.33
CA PRO A 118 6.99 -12.59 -6.51
C PRO A 118 5.51 -12.88 -6.24
N ALA A 119 4.62 -12.10 -6.86
CA ALA A 119 3.20 -12.41 -6.89
C ALA A 119 3.02 -13.75 -7.62
N ALA A 120 2.36 -14.72 -6.97
CA ALA A 120 2.03 -16.01 -7.56
C ALA A 120 1.10 -15.88 -8.78
#